data_AF-A0A8J8SFQ3-F1
#
_entry.id   AF-A0A8J8SFQ3-F1
#
_cell.length_a   1.000
_cell.length_b   1.000
_cell.length_c   1.000
_cell.angle_alpha   90.00
_cell.angle_beta   90.00
_cell.angle_gamma   90.00
#
_symmetry.space_group_name_H-M   'P 1'
#
loop_
_entity.id
_entity.type
_entity.pdbx_description
1 polymer ?
#
loop_
_entity_poly.entity_id
_entity_poly.type
_entity_poly.pdbx_seq_one_letter_code
_entity_poly.pdbx_strand_id
1 'polypeptide(L)'
;MIDEIAGLLSHYSVTKDGKKKADEIRQIMSSILMLGRSRRCFLWLSMQRYTASIFPASSGSADNFHVCAGLGNLTAEGRKGLFAGERLVDEQDIKFGQGKGIVLIDGQSIKGLIIPKVSKKKILKLLHEDFQ
;
A
#
# COMPACT_ATOMS: atom_id res chain seq x y z
N MET A 1 -9.67 5.11 0.34
CA MET A 1 -8.31 5.21 -0.24
C MET A 1 -7.57 6.32 0.47
N ILE A 2 -6.31 6.11 0.85
CA ILE A 2 -5.48 7.10 1.54
C ILE A 2 -4.19 7.25 0.75
N ASP A 3 -3.92 8.46 0.24
CA ASP A 3 -2.84 8.72 -0.71
C ASP A 3 -1.44 8.66 -0.08
N GLU A 4 -1.32 9.11 1.18
CA GLU A 4 -0.06 9.13 1.92
C GLU A 4 -0.30 8.81 3.41
N ILE A 5 -0.46 7.52 3.72
CA ILE A 5 -0.75 7.08 5.09
C ILE A 5 0.44 7.27 6.04
N ALA A 6 1.67 7.14 5.56
CA ALA A 6 2.85 7.28 6.40
C ALA A 6 3.01 8.74 6.85
N GLY A 7 2.79 9.69 5.92
CA GLY A 7 2.75 11.12 6.23
C GLY A 7 1.64 11.47 7.22
N LEU A 8 0.42 10.96 7.02
CA LEU A 8 -0.72 11.20 7.92
C LEU A 8 -0.43 10.74 9.35
N LEU A 9 0.04 9.50 9.54
CA LEU A 9 0.36 8.97 10.87
C LEU A 9 1.52 9.71 11.52
N SER A 10 2.54 10.09 10.73
CA SER A 10 3.68 10.86 11.22
C SER A 10 3.27 12.24 11.70
N HIS A 11 2.38 12.92 10.97
CA HIS A 11 1.84 14.22 11.35
C HIS A 11 1.14 14.18 12.72
N TYR A 12 0.27 13.18 12.95
CA TYR A 12 -0.40 13.03 14.24
C TYR A 12 0.55 12.60 15.36
N SER A 13 1.61 11.84 15.07
CA SER A 13 2.50 11.29 16.11
C SER A 13 3.37 12.33 16.84
N VAL A 14 3.32 13.61 16.46
CA VAL A 14 4.14 14.69 17.03
C VAL A 14 3.69 15.08 18.45
N THR A 15 2.39 15.00 18.76
CA THR A 15 1.84 15.38 20.07
C THR A 15 1.31 14.17 20.83
N LYS A 16 1.15 14.28 22.15
CA LYS A 16 0.62 13.18 22.97
C LYS A 16 -0.81 12.79 22.55
N ASP A 17 -1.68 13.77 22.33
CA ASP A 17 -3.05 13.50 21.89
C ASP A 17 -3.11 13.06 20.43
N GLY A 18 -2.23 13.58 19.57
CA GLY A 18 -2.12 13.11 18.20
C GLY A 18 -1.62 11.66 18.10
N LYS A 19 -0.74 11.20 19.00
CA LYS A 19 -0.36 9.77 19.07
C LYS A 19 -1.58 8.87 19.30
N LYS A 20 -2.46 9.23 20.23
CA LYS A 20 -3.73 8.50 20.43
C LYS A 20 -4.55 8.48 19.15
N LYS A 21 -4.60 9.59 18.42
CA LYS A 21 -5.31 9.65 17.14
C LYS A 21 -4.70 8.76 16.06
N ALA A 22 -3.37 8.74 15.96
CA ALA A 22 -2.66 7.84 15.05
C ALA A 22 -2.97 6.37 15.38
N ASP A 23 -3.02 6.02 16.66
CA ASP A 23 -3.34 4.66 17.11
C ASP A 23 -4.80 4.29 16.82
N GLU A 24 -5.76 5.20 17.04
CA GLU A 24 -7.15 5.00 16.61
C GLU A 24 -7.25 4.71 15.11
N ILE A 25 -6.55 5.49 14.28
CA ILE A 25 -6.53 5.28 12.82
C ILE A 25 -5.95 3.90 12.49
N ARG A 26 -4.86 3.48 13.13
CA ARG A 26 -4.29 2.13 12.96
C ARG A 26 -5.28 1.03 13.34
N GLN A 27 -6.01 1.19 14.44
CA GLN A 27 -7.02 0.22 14.87
C GLN A 27 -8.19 0.11 13.88
N ILE A 28 -8.64 1.24 13.33
CA ILE A 28 -9.69 1.26 12.29
C ILE A 28 -9.19 0.55 11.03
N MET A 29 -7.98 0.88 10.55
CA MET A 29 -7.39 0.24 9.38
C MET A 29 -7.24 -1.28 9.58
N SER A 30 -6.75 -1.71 10.74
CA SER A 30 -6.59 -3.13 11.10
C SER A 30 -7.94 -3.85 11.10
N SER A 31 -8.97 -3.23 11.68
CA SER A 31 -10.33 -3.79 11.69
C SER A 31 -10.90 -3.96 10.27
N ILE A 32 -10.69 -2.97 9.38
CA ILE A 32 -11.12 -3.07 7.99
C ILE A 32 -10.38 -4.20 7.27
N LEU A 33 -9.07 -4.32 7.46
CA LEU A 33 -8.27 -5.38 6.81
C LEU A 33 -8.70 -6.78 7.26
N MET A 34 -9.03 -6.96 8.54
CA MET A 34 -9.45 -8.24 9.08
C MET A 34 -10.92 -8.59 8.73
N LEU A 35 -11.84 -7.61 8.82
CA LEU A 35 -13.28 -7.86 8.82
C LEU A 35 -14.05 -7.22 7.64
N GLY A 36 -13.38 -6.41 6.83
CA GLY A 36 -14.02 -5.59 5.79
C GLY A 36 -14.53 -6.37 4.58
N ARG A 37 -13.91 -7.52 4.27
CA ARG A 37 -14.24 -8.34 3.09
C ARG A 37 -15.72 -8.74 3.03
N SER A 38 -16.24 -9.29 4.12
CA SER A 38 -17.65 -9.73 4.21
C SER A 38 -18.64 -8.56 4.15
N ARG A 39 -18.17 -7.34 4.37
CA ARG A 39 -18.96 -6.09 4.37
C ARG A 39 -18.72 -5.24 3.12
N ARG A 40 -17.98 -5.73 2.14
CA ARG A 40 -17.59 -4.99 0.93
C ARG A 40 -16.89 -3.65 1.25
N CYS A 41 -16.15 -3.60 2.35
CA CYS A 41 -15.37 -2.44 2.77
C CYS A 41 -13.89 -2.75 2.56
N PHE A 42 -13.23 -1.98 1.70
CA PHE A 42 -11.86 -2.24 1.26
C PHE A 42 -10.93 -1.08 1.61
N LEU A 43 -9.72 -1.42 2.03
CA LEU A 43 -8.68 -0.45 2.36
C LEU A 43 -7.65 -0.36 1.24
N TRP A 44 -7.42 0.85 0.75
CA TRP A 44 -6.39 1.16 -0.23
C TRP A 44 -5.46 2.19 0.40
N LEU A 45 -4.19 1.82 0.58
CA LEU A 45 -3.15 2.66 1.15
C LEU A 45 -2.04 2.86 0.14
N SER A 46 -1.62 4.11 -0.04
CA SER A 46 -0.38 4.45 -0.73
C SER A 46 0.52 5.30 0.18
N MET A 47 1.81 5.26 -0.15
CA MET A 47 2.86 5.98 0.54
C MET A 47 4.10 6.05 -0.35
N GLN A 48 4.89 7.11 -0.25
CA GLN A 48 6.13 7.25 -1.02
C GLN A 48 7.24 6.33 -0.51
N ARG A 49 7.27 6.05 0.79
CA ARG A 49 8.25 5.17 1.43
C ARG A 49 7.54 4.22 2.37
N TYR A 50 7.73 2.92 2.14
CA TYR A 50 7.25 1.90 3.06
C TYR A 50 7.92 2.03 4.43
N THR A 51 7.14 1.86 5.50
CA THR A 51 7.63 1.76 6.87
C THR A 51 6.81 0.74 7.65
N ALA A 52 7.48 -0.11 8.42
CA ALA A 52 6.84 -1.07 9.31
C ALA A 52 6.06 -0.39 10.46
N SER A 53 6.24 0.91 10.69
CA SER A 53 5.53 1.66 11.74
C SER A 53 4.04 1.94 11.43
N ILE A 54 3.55 1.58 10.24
CA ILE A 54 2.13 1.71 9.89
C ILE A 54 1.31 0.67 10.65
N PHE A 55 1.72 -0.59 10.59
CA PHE A 55 1.10 -1.69 11.31
C PHE A 55 2.11 -2.32 12.26
N PRO A 56 1.88 -2.29 13.58
CA PRO A 56 2.75 -2.99 14.52
C PRO A 56 2.89 -4.46 14.12
N ALA A 57 4.11 -5.02 14.17
CA ALA A 57 4.35 -6.42 13.80
C ALA A 57 3.47 -7.40 14.58
N SER A 58 3.12 -7.06 15.83
CA SER A 58 2.23 -7.85 16.69
C SER A 58 0.77 -7.86 16.25
N SER A 59 0.35 -6.99 15.32
CA SER A 59 -1.06 -6.89 14.93
C SER A 59 -1.48 -7.89 13.85
N GLY A 60 -0.52 -8.47 13.11
CA GLY A 60 -0.79 -9.35 11.95
C GLY A 60 -1.63 -8.70 10.85
N SER A 61 -1.85 -7.38 10.92
CA SER A 61 -2.80 -6.69 10.06
C SER A 61 -2.24 -6.49 8.65
N ALA A 62 -0.92 -6.33 8.53
CA ALA A 62 -0.26 -6.25 7.23
C ALA A 62 -0.42 -7.55 6.40
N ASP A 63 -0.47 -8.71 7.06
CA ASP A 63 -0.65 -10.00 6.38
C ASP A 63 -2.06 -10.18 5.81
N ASN A 64 -3.00 -9.33 6.22
CA ASN A 64 -4.35 -9.31 5.67
C ASN A 64 -4.44 -8.53 4.35
N PHE A 65 -3.36 -7.98 3.81
CA PHE A 65 -3.39 -7.43 2.45
C PHE A 65 -3.37 -8.54 1.40
N HIS A 66 -4.38 -8.57 0.53
CA HIS A 66 -4.40 -9.45 -0.63
C HIS A 66 -3.47 -8.97 -1.75
N VAL A 67 -3.29 -7.65 -1.85
CA VAL A 67 -2.50 -7.05 -2.92
C VAL A 67 -1.49 -6.11 -2.28
N CYS A 68 -0.21 -6.40 -2.51
CA CYS A 68 0.91 -5.52 -2.15
C CYS A 68 1.65 -5.17 -3.45
N ALA A 69 1.81 -3.87 -3.72
CA ALA A 69 2.52 -3.40 -4.91
C ALA A 69 3.67 -2.48 -4.52
N GLY A 70 4.86 -2.78 -5.04
CA GLY A 70 6.08 -2.00 -4.86
C GLY A 70 6.53 -1.42 -6.19
N LEU A 71 6.37 -0.09 -6.36
CA LEU A 71 6.78 0.59 -7.59
C LEU A 71 8.20 1.16 -7.47
N GLY A 72 8.86 1.31 -8.62
CA GLY A 72 10.25 1.75 -8.70
C GLY A 72 11.21 0.74 -8.08
N ASN A 73 12.39 1.21 -7.67
CA ASN A 73 13.38 0.37 -6.99
C ASN A 73 13.28 0.58 -5.48
N LEU A 74 12.60 -0.33 -4.80
CA LEU A 74 12.45 -0.30 -3.33
C LEU A 74 13.78 -0.60 -2.63
N THR A 75 13.98 -0.08 -1.42
CA THR A 75 15.11 -0.50 -0.58
C THR A 75 14.96 -1.98 -0.19
N ALA A 76 16.07 -2.64 0.18
CA ALA A 76 16.03 -4.02 0.66
C ALA A 76 15.10 -4.19 1.88
N GLU A 77 15.13 -3.24 2.82
CA GLU A 77 14.23 -3.22 3.98
C GLU A 77 12.77 -3.00 3.58
N GLY A 78 12.52 -2.06 2.66
CA GLY A 78 11.18 -1.80 2.15
C GLY A 78 10.58 -3.03 1.46
N ARG A 79 11.38 -3.76 0.66
CA ARG A 79 10.96 -5.04 0.06
C ARG A 79 10.66 -6.09 1.12
N LYS A 80 11.56 -6.28 2.09
CA LYS A 80 11.38 -7.28 3.16
C LYS A 80 10.11 -7.02 3.95
N GLY A 81 9.83 -5.77 4.30
CA GLY A 81 8.63 -5.41 5.05
C GLY A 81 7.34 -5.53 4.22
N LEU A 82 7.35 -5.09 2.96
CA LEU A 82 6.16 -5.09 2.11
C LEU A 82 5.77 -6.49 1.61
N PHE A 83 6.75 -7.37 1.40
CA PHE A 83 6.54 -8.70 0.81
C PHE A 83 6.92 -9.85 1.75
N ALA A 84 7.05 -9.60 3.05
CA ALA A 84 7.41 -10.61 4.05
C ALA A 84 8.69 -11.42 3.72
N GLY A 85 9.62 -10.83 2.95
CA GLY A 85 10.86 -11.48 2.52
C GLY A 85 10.76 -12.33 1.25
N GLU A 86 9.58 -12.43 0.64
CA GLU A 86 9.40 -13.02 -0.70
C GLU A 86 10.28 -12.29 -1.72
N ARG A 87 10.80 -13.06 -2.69
CA ARG A 87 11.68 -12.53 -3.74
C ARG A 87 11.12 -12.86 -5.10
N LEU A 88 11.36 -11.94 -6.02
CA LEU A 88 11.10 -12.18 -7.42
C LEU A 88 12.20 -13.07 -7.99
N VAL A 89 11.79 -14.17 -8.64
CA VAL A 89 12.70 -15.02 -9.43
C VAL A 89 13.16 -14.22 -10.65
N ASP A 90 14.46 -14.26 -10.94
CA ASP A 90 15.08 -13.53 -12.06
C ASP A 90 14.96 -11.99 -11.99
N GLU A 91 14.96 -11.44 -10.77
CA GLU A 91 14.92 -9.98 -10.54
C GLU A 91 16.03 -9.21 -11.28
N GLN A 92 17.15 -9.86 -11.55
CA GLN A 92 18.31 -9.29 -12.26
C GLN A 92 17.95 -8.81 -13.67
N ASP A 93 16.93 -9.40 -14.28
CA ASP A 93 16.47 -9.05 -15.63
C ASP A 93 15.45 -7.91 -15.63
N ILE A 94 15.00 -7.45 -14.46
CA ILE A 94 14.00 -6.39 -14.33
C ILE A 94 14.66 -5.01 -14.28
N LYS A 95 14.40 -4.22 -15.33
CA LYS A 95 14.69 -2.78 -15.33
C LYS A 95 13.58 -2.02 -14.60
N PHE A 96 13.80 -1.75 -13.31
CA PHE A 96 12.97 -0.84 -12.52
C PHE A 96 13.00 0.60 -13.08
N GLY A 97 11.91 1.33 -12.90
CA GLY A 97 11.75 2.69 -13.41
C GLY A 97 10.33 3.21 -13.22
N GLN A 98 10.03 4.38 -13.78
CA GLN A 98 8.70 4.98 -13.68
C GLN A 98 7.63 4.03 -14.26
N GLY A 99 6.57 3.78 -13.47
CA GLY A 99 5.47 2.91 -13.86
C GLY A 99 5.83 1.42 -13.91
N LYS A 100 6.98 1.01 -13.37
CA LYS A 100 7.38 -0.40 -13.26
C LYS A 100 7.59 -0.76 -11.80
N GLY A 101 7.38 -2.02 -11.46
CA GLY A 101 7.53 -2.51 -10.10
C GLY A 101 7.32 -4.00 -9.98
N ILE A 102 6.98 -4.45 -8.78
CA ILE A 102 6.64 -5.82 -8.45
C ILE A 102 5.34 -5.85 -7.64
N VAL A 103 4.62 -6.97 -7.74
CA VAL A 103 3.34 -7.16 -7.07
C VAL A 103 3.22 -8.56 -6.48
N LEU A 104 2.64 -8.64 -5.30
CA LEU A 104 2.16 -9.86 -4.65
C LEU A 104 0.63 -9.80 -4.68
N ILE A 105 -0.01 -10.86 -5.18
CA ILE A 105 -1.47 -10.96 -5.30
C ILE A 105 -1.90 -12.30 -4.72
N ASP A 106 -2.80 -12.26 -3.72
CA ASP A 106 -3.43 -13.41 -3.08
C ASP A 106 -2.42 -14.50 -2.64
N GLY A 107 -1.27 -14.08 -2.13
CA GLY A 107 -0.20 -15.00 -1.67
C GLY A 107 0.51 -15.77 -2.77
N GLN A 108 0.26 -15.47 -4.05
CA GLN A 108 1.01 -16.05 -5.15
C GLN A 108 2.43 -15.49 -5.21
N SER A 109 3.33 -16.21 -5.90
CA SER A 109 4.69 -15.72 -6.19
C SER A 109 4.70 -14.29 -6.72
N ILE A 110 5.66 -13.48 -6.28
CA ILE A 110 5.84 -12.10 -6.76
C ILE A 110 5.95 -12.09 -8.29
N LYS A 111 5.29 -11.13 -8.93
CA LYS A 111 5.35 -10.91 -10.38
C LYS A 111 5.82 -9.49 -10.70
N GLY A 112 6.42 -9.32 -11.87
CA GLY A 112 6.68 -7.99 -12.43
C GLY A 112 5.37 -7.24 -12.70
N LEU A 113 5.35 -5.95 -12.42
CA LEU A 113 4.21 -5.05 -12.60
C LEU A 113 4.58 -3.91 -13.54
N ILE A 114 3.75 -3.67 -14.56
CA ILE A 114 3.84 -2.50 -15.43
C ILE A 114 2.52 -1.74 -15.33
N ILE A 115 2.59 -0.52 -14.82
CA ILE A 115 1.47 0.41 -14.74
C ILE A 115 1.28 1.07 -16.11
N PRO A 116 0.09 0.98 -16.71
CA PRO A 116 -0.17 1.64 -17.99
C PRO A 116 -0.09 3.15 -17.83
N LYS A 117 0.44 3.82 -18.86
CA LYS A 117 0.37 5.29 -18.93
C LYS A 117 -1.08 5.69 -19.13
N VAL A 118 -1.62 6.42 -18.17
CA VAL A 118 -2.97 6.98 -18.22
C VAL A 118 -2.92 8.47 -18.55
N SER A 119 -3.78 8.90 -19.47
CA SER A 119 -3.92 10.33 -19.80
C SER A 119 -4.77 11.01 -18.73
N LYS A 120 -4.22 12.06 -18.10
CA LYS A 120 -4.95 12.89 -17.14
C LYS A 120 -6.24 13.46 -17.76
N LYS A 121 -6.19 13.91 -19.02
CA LYS A 121 -7.37 14.40 -19.75
C LYS A 121 -8.45 13.31 -19.88
N LYS A 122 -8.03 12.06 -20.16
CA LYS A 122 -8.95 10.92 -20.29
C LYS A 122 -9.59 10.56 -18.94
N ILE A 123 -8.80 10.50 -17.86
CA ILE A 123 -9.31 10.25 -16.51
C ILE A 123 -10.30 11.34 -16.10
N LEU A 124 -9.95 12.62 -16.28
CA LEU A 124 -10.84 13.73 -15.94
C LEU A 124 -12.14 13.69 -16.72
N LYS A 125 -12.11 13.29 -18.00
CA LYS A 125 -13.32 13.13 -18.79
C LYS A 125 -14.22 12.04 -18.22
N LEU A 126 -13.67 10.85 -17.94
CA LEU A 126 -14.42 9.72 -17.35
C LEU A 126 -15.04 10.08 -16.00
N LEU A 127 -14.26 10.75 -15.13
CA LEU A 127 -14.78 11.18 -13.82
C LEU A 127 -15.95 12.16 -13.96
N HIS A 128 -15.92 13.10 -14.91
CA HIS A 128 -17.06 14.01 -15.11
C HIS A 128 -18.31 13.31 -15.67
N GLU A 129 -18.13 12.28 -16.50
CA GLU A 129 -19.24 11.50 -17.07
C GLU A 129 -19.96 10.65 -16.01
N ASP A 130 -19.25 10.17 -14.98
CA ASP A 130 -19.82 9.37 -13.89
C ASP A 130 -20.57 10.20 -12.81
N PHE A 131 -20.48 11.53 -12.83
CA PHE A 131 -21.16 12.45 -11.89
C PHE A 131 -22.30 13.27 -12.53
N GLN A 132 -22.79 12.88 -13.71
CA GLN A 132 -24.04 13.38 -14.33
C GLN A 132 -25.11 12.29 -14.36
#